data_AF-A0A2T0XU86-F1
#
_entry.id   AF-A0A2T0XU86-F1
#
_cell.length_a   1.000
_cell.length_b   1.000
_cell.length_c   1.000
_cell.angle_alpha   90.00
_cell.angle_beta   90.00
_cell.angle_gamma   90.00
#
_symmetry.space_group_name_H-M   'P 1'
#
loop_
_entity.id
_entity.type
_entity.pdbx_description
1 polymer ?
#
loop_
_entity_poly.entity_id
_entity_poly.type
_entity_poly.pdbx_seq_one_letter_code
_entity_poly.pdbx_strand_id
1 'polypeptide(L)'
;MTSTAWTCALCGTTHEGLAMVFGPRAPDPWMLASDDERVRSELNADMCVLVDDAGSTNYFMRGHIVIPIIDSDDGPFCWSVWVSLSEASMRTQTDHWSDPDRAQLEPMFAWLCNNLPYEPSTAPMAARLHTNEPGTVPWVELDPAIDHPLVHEQLHGITLHRVAEINRAVQGDQAG
;
A
#
# COMPACT_ATOMS: atom_id res chain seq x y z
N MET A 1 17.98 -18.70 -3.17
CA MET A 1 17.64 -18.11 -1.85
C MET A 1 16.97 -19.22 -1.07
N THR A 2 17.65 -19.75 -0.06
CA THR A 2 17.14 -20.83 0.79
C THR A 2 16.02 -20.30 1.66
N SER A 3 14.79 -20.72 1.37
CA SER A 3 13.64 -20.54 2.26
C SER A 3 13.91 -21.37 3.53
N THR A 4 14.01 -20.71 4.68
CA THR A 4 14.12 -21.40 5.98
C THR A 4 12.72 -21.64 6.51
N ALA A 5 12.40 -22.91 6.75
CA ALA A 5 11.15 -23.30 7.40
C ALA A 5 11.20 -22.98 8.90
N TRP A 6 10.12 -22.44 9.47
CA TRP A 6 9.97 -22.18 10.91
C TRP A 6 8.63 -22.69 11.42
N THR A 7 8.63 -23.39 12.56
CA THR A 7 7.40 -23.83 13.22
C THR A 7 6.89 -22.75 14.17
N CYS A 8 5.68 -22.27 13.93
CA CYS A 8 5.07 -21.24 14.74
C CYS A 8 4.74 -21.73 16.15
N ALA A 9 5.26 -21.04 17.16
CA ALA A 9 4.96 -21.35 18.56
C ALA A 9 3.49 -21.07 18.93
N LEU A 10 2.77 -20.23 18.16
CA LEU A 10 1.39 -19.85 18.43
C LEU A 10 0.38 -20.88 17.87
N CYS A 11 0.59 -21.38 16.64
CA CYS A 11 -0.34 -22.29 15.98
C CYS A 11 0.20 -23.70 15.70
N GLY A 12 1.48 -23.96 15.94
CA GLY A 12 2.14 -25.25 15.70
C GLY A 12 2.37 -25.61 14.23
N THR A 13 2.09 -24.70 13.29
CA THR A 13 2.26 -24.94 11.85
C THR A 13 3.67 -24.53 11.39
N THR A 14 4.26 -25.29 10.47
CA THR A 14 5.52 -24.91 9.82
C THR A 14 5.26 -23.97 8.64
N HIS A 15 5.89 -22.80 8.66
CA HIS A 15 5.83 -21.77 7.64
C HIS A 15 7.17 -21.70 6.89
N GLU A 16 7.15 -21.55 5.57
CA GLU A 16 8.33 -21.38 4.73
C GLU A 16 8.24 -20.06 3.95
N GLY A 17 9.31 -19.27 3.94
CA GLY A 17 9.52 -18.19 2.97
C GLY A 17 8.38 -17.18 2.85
N LEU A 18 7.94 -16.61 3.97
CA LEU A 18 6.88 -15.61 3.99
C LEU A 18 7.24 -14.39 3.13
N ALA A 19 6.31 -13.96 2.28
CA ALA A 19 6.43 -12.70 1.58
C ALA A 19 6.15 -11.56 2.57
N MET A 20 7.07 -10.59 2.58
CA MET A 20 7.04 -9.43 3.49
C MET A 20 6.44 -8.18 2.84
N VAL A 21 6.16 -8.24 1.53
CA VAL A 21 5.57 -7.14 0.77
C VAL A 21 4.48 -7.70 -0.14
N PHE A 22 3.28 -7.15 -0.03
CA PHE A 22 2.17 -7.43 -0.94
C PHE A 22 1.54 -6.14 -1.45
N GLY A 23 0.90 -6.19 -2.61
CA GLY A 23 0.28 -5.00 -3.16
C GLY A 23 -0.34 -5.21 -4.54
N PRO A 24 -1.48 -4.58 -4.85
CA PRO A 24 -2.00 -4.50 -6.21
C PRO A 24 -1.05 -3.74 -7.14
N ARG A 25 -1.04 -4.10 -8.43
CA ARG A 25 -0.22 -3.43 -9.46
C ARG A 25 -0.77 -2.06 -9.88
N ALA A 26 -1.99 -1.73 -9.48
CA ALA A 26 -2.72 -0.53 -9.86
C ALA A 26 -3.73 -0.14 -8.76
N PRO A 27 -4.22 1.10 -8.72
CA PRO A 27 -5.34 1.48 -7.86
C PRO A 27 -6.63 0.75 -8.30
N ASP A 28 -7.55 0.46 -7.40
CA ASP A 28 -8.82 -0.21 -7.72
C ASP A 28 -9.63 0.54 -8.80
N PRO A 29 -9.71 1.89 -8.79
CA PRO A 29 -10.28 2.65 -9.90
C PRO A 29 -9.72 2.30 -11.28
N TRP A 30 -8.41 2.03 -11.41
CA TRP A 30 -7.83 1.62 -12.69
C TRP A 30 -8.33 0.23 -13.13
N MET A 31 -8.50 -0.69 -12.17
CA MET A 31 -9.02 -2.03 -12.44
C MET A 31 -10.49 -2.01 -12.86
N LEU A 32 -11.25 -1.01 -12.42
CA LEU A 32 -12.65 -0.80 -12.78
C LEU A 32 -12.85 0.04 -14.04
N ALA A 33 -11.84 0.81 -14.46
CA ALA A 33 -11.88 1.65 -15.65
C ALA A 33 -12.11 0.83 -16.93
N SER A 34 -12.85 1.43 -17.86
CA SER A 34 -13.03 0.93 -19.23
C SER A 34 -11.73 0.99 -20.04
N ASP A 35 -11.69 0.27 -21.16
CA ASP A 35 -10.53 0.31 -22.06
C ASP A 35 -10.33 1.72 -22.64
N ASP A 36 -11.41 2.44 -22.96
CA ASP A 36 -11.35 3.81 -23.47
C ASP A 36 -10.81 4.79 -22.42
N GLU A 37 -11.15 4.60 -21.13
CA GLU A 37 -10.57 5.35 -20.02
C GLU A 37 -9.07 5.07 -19.88
N ARG A 38 -8.66 3.79 -19.93
CA ARG A 38 -7.26 3.41 -19.83
C ARG A 38 -6.41 3.90 -21.00
N VAL A 39 -6.94 3.94 -22.21
CA VAL A 39 -6.22 4.42 -23.42
C VAL A 39 -5.84 5.88 -23.33
N ARG A 40 -6.67 6.71 -22.70
CA ARG A 40 -6.41 8.16 -22.49
C ARG A 40 -5.75 8.48 -21.15
N SER A 41 -5.36 7.44 -20.41
CA SER A 41 -4.82 7.51 -19.07
C SER A 41 -3.42 6.89 -19.02
N GLU A 42 -2.71 7.11 -17.94
CA GLU A 42 -1.35 6.62 -17.78
C GLU A 42 -1.19 5.86 -16.46
N LEU A 43 -0.56 4.69 -16.52
CA LEU A 43 -0.16 3.92 -15.35
C LEU A 43 1.29 3.50 -15.53
N ASN A 44 2.14 3.82 -14.56
CA ASN A 44 3.49 3.30 -14.45
C ASN A 44 3.70 2.65 -13.08
N ALA A 45 4.95 2.34 -12.71
CA ALA A 45 5.23 1.66 -11.46
C ALA A 45 4.91 2.51 -10.21
N ASP A 46 4.90 3.84 -10.30
CA ASP A 46 4.85 4.74 -9.15
C ASP A 46 3.65 5.71 -9.18
N MET A 47 3.10 5.97 -10.37
CA MET A 47 2.03 6.93 -10.59
C MET A 47 0.95 6.37 -11.52
N CYS A 48 -0.27 6.84 -11.30
CA CYS A 48 -1.42 6.61 -12.16
C CYS A 48 -2.17 7.94 -12.34
N VAL A 49 -2.47 8.28 -13.59
CA VAL A 49 -3.31 9.43 -13.97
C VAL A 49 -4.48 8.85 -14.75
N LEU A 50 -5.67 8.86 -14.14
CA LEU A 50 -6.88 8.26 -14.70
C LEU A 50 -7.88 9.35 -15.09
N VAL A 51 -8.20 9.44 -16.38
CA VAL A 51 -9.21 10.37 -16.92
C VAL A 51 -10.51 9.62 -17.13
N ASP A 52 -11.52 9.92 -16.32
CA ASP A 52 -12.83 9.26 -16.38
C ASP A 52 -13.67 9.69 -17.60
N ASP A 53 -14.80 9.04 -17.83
CA ASP A 53 -15.73 9.36 -18.94
C ASP A 53 -16.32 10.77 -18.89
N ALA A 54 -16.33 11.43 -17.72
CA ALA A 54 -16.74 12.81 -17.58
C ALA A 54 -15.61 13.81 -17.91
N GLY A 55 -14.39 13.32 -18.16
CA GLY A 55 -13.19 14.12 -18.41
C GLY A 55 -12.50 14.61 -17.13
N SER A 56 -12.87 14.09 -15.96
CA SER A 56 -12.19 14.41 -14.70
C SER A 56 -10.89 13.61 -14.59
N THR A 57 -9.81 14.27 -14.18
CA THR A 57 -8.51 13.61 -13.98
C THR A 57 -8.31 13.27 -12.50
N ASN A 58 -8.02 12.00 -12.23
CA ASN A 58 -7.75 11.45 -10.91
C ASN A 58 -6.28 11.05 -10.83
N TYR A 59 -5.61 11.46 -9.74
CA TYR A 59 -4.18 11.26 -9.54
C TYR A 59 -3.94 10.26 -8.42
N PHE A 60 -3.12 9.25 -8.69
CA PHE A 60 -2.73 8.27 -7.69
C PHE A 60 -1.22 8.09 -7.64
N MET A 61 -0.73 7.80 -6.45
CA MET A 61 0.66 7.49 -6.19
C MET A 61 0.78 6.19 -5.40
N ARG A 62 1.78 5.39 -5.76
CA ARG A 62 2.14 4.20 -4.99
C ARG A 62 2.87 4.58 -3.71
N GLY A 63 2.52 3.93 -2.61
CA GLY A 63 3.15 4.10 -1.31
C GLY A 63 3.07 2.83 -0.47
N HIS A 64 3.86 2.75 0.59
CA HIS A 64 3.88 1.61 1.49
C HIS A 64 3.20 1.92 2.83
N ILE A 65 2.20 1.13 3.21
CA ILE A 65 1.77 1.01 4.61
C ILE A 65 2.77 0.05 5.27
N VAL A 66 3.63 0.59 6.13
CA VAL A 66 4.65 -0.17 6.86
C VAL A 66 4.08 -0.62 8.20
N ILE A 67 4.14 -1.92 8.47
CA ILE A 67 3.62 -2.55 9.69
C ILE A 67 4.78 -3.23 10.43
N PRO A 68 5.13 -2.78 11.65
CA PRO A 68 6.18 -3.41 12.45
C PRO A 68 5.86 -4.87 12.76
N ILE A 69 6.88 -5.74 12.77
CA ILE A 69 6.77 -7.10 13.32
C ILE A 69 7.42 -7.10 14.70
N ILE A 70 6.64 -7.46 15.72
CA ILE A 70 7.05 -7.24 17.12
C ILE A 70 7.77 -8.45 17.73
N ASP A 71 7.73 -9.61 17.09
CA ASP A 71 8.28 -10.88 17.56
C ASP A 71 9.32 -11.49 16.60
N SER A 72 9.85 -10.71 15.66
CA SER A 72 10.93 -11.09 14.74
C SER A 72 11.83 -9.89 14.38
N ASP A 73 13.09 -10.18 14.02
CA ASP A 73 14.06 -9.21 13.52
C ASP A 73 14.09 -9.13 11.96
N ASP A 74 13.20 -9.83 11.26
CA ASP A 74 13.17 -9.92 9.78
C ASP A 74 12.76 -8.62 9.06
N GLY A 75 12.56 -7.54 9.80
CA GLY A 75 12.07 -6.26 9.30
C GLY A 75 10.53 -6.17 9.26
N PRO A 76 9.97 -5.04 8.80
CA PRO A 76 8.53 -4.83 8.80
C PRO A 76 7.85 -5.58 7.65
N PHE A 77 6.56 -5.85 7.85
CA PHE A 77 5.67 -6.21 6.76
C PHE A 77 5.17 -4.94 6.05
N CYS A 78 5.03 -4.97 4.72
CA CYS A 78 4.57 -3.81 3.94
C CYS A 78 3.37 -4.16 3.05
N TRP A 79 2.36 -3.30 3.05
CA TRP A 79 1.41 -3.23 1.93
C TRP A 79 1.85 -2.14 0.95
N SER A 80 2.23 -2.52 -0.27
CA SER A 80 2.46 -1.63 -1.40
C SER A 80 1.11 -1.27 -2.05
N VAL A 81 0.56 -0.12 -1.66
CA VAL A 81 -0.78 0.33 -2.02
C VAL A 81 -0.73 1.56 -2.91
N TRP A 82 -1.90 1.93 -3.43
CA TRP A 82 -2.14 3.16 -4.17
C TRP A 82 -3.03 4.08 -3.35
N VAL A 83 -2.66 5.36 -3.29
CA VAL A 83 -3.46 6.41 -2.66
C VAL A 83 -3.80 7.49 -3.68
N SER A 84 -4.99 8.08 -3.59
CA SER A 84 -5.37 9.24 -4.41
C SER A 84 -4.87 10.54 -3.78
N LEU A 85 -4.42 11.46 -4.62
CA LEU A 85 -3.97 12.79 -4.24
C LEU A 85 -4.83 13.84 -4.93
N SER A 86 -4.93 15.02 -4.30
CA SER A 86 -5.41 16.20 -5.01
C SER A 86 -4.46 16.57 -6.16
N GLU A 87 -4.96 17.27 -7.17
CA GLU A 87 -4.11 17.81 -8.25
C GLU A 87 -2.98 18.69 -7.70
N ALA A 88 -3.26 19.50 -6.69
CA ALA A 88 -2.26 20.36 -6.06
C ALA A 88 -1.15 19.55 -5.39
N SER A 89 -1.51 18.48 -4.67
CA SER A 89 -0.57 17.55 -4.04
C SER A 89 0.26 16.80 -5.09
N MET A 90 -0.38 16.30 -6.16
CA MET A 90 0.33 15.63 -7.25
C MET A 90 1.31 16.56 -7.97
N ARG A 91 0.94 17.83 -8.17
CA ARG A 91 1.83 18.84 -8.74
C ARG A 91 3.04 19.07 -7.85
N THR A 92 2.85 19.32 -6.54
CA THR A 92 3.96 19.45 -5.59
C THR A 92 4.89 18.24 -5.64
N GLN A 93 4.32 17.04 -5.68
CA GLN A 93 5.09 15.80 -5.76
C GLN A 93 5.94 15.70 -7.05
N THR A 94 5.38 16.15 -8.17
CA THR A 94 6.05 16.11 -9.48
C THR A 94 7.14 17.18 -9.58
N ASP A 95 6.88 18.39 -9.07
CA ASP A 95 7.83 19.50 -9.05
C ASP A 95 9.11 19.15 -8.26
N HIS A 96 8.97 18.33 -7.21
CA HIS A 96 10.08 17.87 -6.37
C HIS A 96 10.52 16.43 -6.68
N TRP A 97 10.17 15.86 -7.84
CA TRP A 97 10.38 14.42 -8.11
C TRP A 97 11.83 13.95 -7.91
N SER A 98 12.80 14.72 -8.40
CA SER A 98 14.23 14.39 -8.30
C SER A 98 14.95 15.16 -7.19
N ASP A 99 14.21 15.91 -6.38
CA ASP A 99 14.76 16.75 -5.32
C ASP A 99 14.98 15.89 -4.06
N PRO A 100 16.20 15.79 -3.53
CA PRO A 100 16.46 15.14 -2.24
C PRO A 100 15.65 15.76 -1.09
N ASP A 101 15.39 17.07 -1.14
CA ASP A 101 14.63 17.78 -0.11
C ASP A 101 13.13 17.44 -0.16
N ARG A 102 12.67 16.65 -1.14
CA ARG A 102 11.30 16.13 -1.18
C ARG A 102 10.97 15.31 0.07
N ALA A 103 11.96 14.76 0.78
CA ALA A 103 11.76 14.06 2.05
C ALA A 103 11.30 14.98 3.20
N GLN A 104 11.42 16.31 3.03
CA GLN A 104 11.04 17.33 4.02
C GLN A 104 9.68 17.99 3.70
N LEU A 105 9.01 17.58 2.61
CA LEU A 105 7.70 18.12 2.27
C LEU A 105 6.68 17.77 3.35
N GLU A 106 5.74 18.68 3.57
CA GLU A 106 4.60 18.43 4.44
C GLU A 106 3.82 17.20 3.93
N PRO A 107 3.41 16.26 4.80
CA PRO A 107 2.71 15.08 4.37
C PRO A 107 1.37 15.44 3.72
N MET A 108 1.08 14.84 2.57
CA MET A 108 -0.08 15.17 1.76
C MET A 108 -1.27 14.32 2.18
N PHE A 109 -2.43 14.94 2.39
CA PHE A 109 -3.66 14.18 2.58
C PHE A 109 -3.95 13.30 1.36
N ALA A 110 -4.37 12.06 1.61
CA ALA A 110 -4.64 11.07 0.59
C ALA A 110 -5.79 10.13 0.99
N TRP A 111 -6.36 9.44 0.00
CA TRP A 111 -7.28 8.33 0.24
C TRP A 111 -6.68 7.01 -0.20
N LEU A 112 -6.70 5.99 0.65
CA LEU A 112 -6.36 4.62 0.25
C LEU A 112 -7.34 4.13 -0.83
N CYS A 113 -6.80 3.63 -1.95
CA CYS A 113 -7.58 3.24 -3.13
C CYS A 113 -7.41 1.75 -3.49
N ASN A 114 -7.05 0.92 -2.51
CA ASN A 114 -7.03 -0.53 -2.65
C ASN A 114 -7.81 -1.21 -1.53
N ASN A 115 -8.67 -2.16 -1.91
CA ASN A 115 -9.30 -3.10 -1.00
C ASN A 115 -8.33 -4.24 -0.67
N LEU A 116 -7.81 -4.19 0.55
CA LEU A 116 -6.95 -5.20 1.15
C LEU A 116 -7.81 -6.26 1.86
N PRO A 117 -7.27 -7.46 2.18
CA PRO A 117 -8.03 -8.54 2.83
C PRO A 117 -8.31 -8.26 4.31
N TYR A 118 -9.06 -7.19 4.56
CA TYR A 118 -9.51 -6.72 5.87
C TYR A 118 -11.01 -6.48 5.83
N GLU A 119 -11.65 -6.61 6.98
CA GLU A 119 -13.04 -6.20 7.20
C GLU A 119 -13.09 -5.23 8.39
N PRO A 120 -13.75 -4.06 8.27
CA PRO A 120 -14.45 -3.57 7.07
C PRO A 120 -13.52 -3.19 5.91
N SER A 121 -14.08 -2.83 4.75
CA SER A 121 -13.34 -2.45 3.54
C SER A 121 -12.32 -1.33 3.77
N THR A 122 -11.13 -1.45 3.17
CA THR A 122 -10.03 -0.48 3.31
C THR A 122 -10.06 0.67 2.31
N ALA A 123 -10.81 0.57 1.21
CA ALA A 123 -11.00 1.68 0.28
C ALA A 123 -12.46 2.19 0.29
N PRO A 124 -12.67 3.52 0.39
CA PRO A 124 -11.69 4.56 0.71
C PRO A 124 -11.44 4.67 2.23
N MET A 125 -10.17 4.82 2.62
CA MET A 125 -9.77 5.15 4.00
C MET A 125 -8.83 6.35 4.01
N ALA A 126 -9.04 7.29 4.95
CA ALA A 126 -8.23 8.50 5.02
C ALA A 126 -6.79 8.19 5.44
N ALA A 127 -5.84 8.87 4.79
CA ALA A 127 -4.42 8.65 5.01
C ALA A 127 -3.62 9.94 4.75
N ARG A 128 -2.32 9.89 5.07
CA ARG A 128 -1.32 10.86 4.69
C ARG A 128 -0.20 10.16 3.93
N LEU A 129 0.20 10.72 2.80
CA LEU A 129 1.36 10.28 2.04
C LEU A 129 2.57 11.10 2.47
N HIS A 130 3.60 10.39 2.90
CA HIS A 130 4.88 10.96 3.28
C HIS A 130 5.92 10.59 2.24
N THR A 131 6.57 11.61 1.70
CA THR A 131 7.61 11.46 0.70
C THR A 131 8.93 11.10 1.34
N ASN A 132 9.71 10.29 0.64
CA ASN A 132 11.10 9.96 1.00
C ASN A 132 12.05 10.50 -0.06
N GLU A 133 13.36 10.37 0.16
CA GLU A 133 14.38 10.73 -0.83
C GLU A 133 14.15 10.03 -2.20
N PRO A 134 14.63 10.61 -3.32
CA PRO A 134 14.58 9.97 -4.63
C PRO A 134 15.05 8.50 -4.60
N GLY A 135 14.28 7.62 -5.25
CA GLY A 135 14.58 6.18 -5.32
C GLY A 135 14.04 5.33 -4.16
N THR A 136 13.41 5.94 -3.16
CA THR A 136 12.65 5.23 -2.12
C THR A 136 11.15 5.43 -2.28
N VAL A 137 10.39 4.37 -2.02
CA VAL A 137 8.93 4.39 -2.10
C VAL A 137 8.40 5.26 -0.94
N PRO A 138 7.44 6.18 -1.20
CA PRO A 138 6.74 6.92 -0.14
C PRO A 138 6.11 5.98 0.90
N TRP A 139 5.92 6.47 2.12
CA TRP A 139 5.18 5.72 3.14
C TRP A 139 3.80 6.34 3.39
N VAL A 140 2.83 5.50 3.74
CA VAL A 140 1.42 5.85 3.90
C VAL A 140 1.07 5.71 5.37
N GLU A 141 0.67 6.82 5.99
CA GLU A 141 0.13 6.88 7.36
C GLU A 141 -1.38 6.81 7.29
N LEU A 142 -2.01 5.81 7.89
CA LEU A 142 -3.46 5.79 8.02
C LEU A 142 -3.90 6.72 9.15
N ASP A 143 -5.07 7.36 9.02
CA ASP A 143 -5.59 8.23 10.07
C ASP A 143 -5.84 7.42 11.36
N PRO A 144 -5.13 7.71 12.47
CA PRO A 144 -5.24 6.95 13.72
C PRO A 144 -6.60 7.10 14.42
N ALA A 145 -7.44 8.05 13.99
CA ALA A 145 -8.81 8.20 14.50
C ALA A 145 -9.77 7.15 13.92
N ILE A 146 -9.38 6.41 12.89
CA ILE A 146 -10.22 5.39 12.25
C ILE A 146 -10.10 4.07 13.03
N ASP A 147 -11.23 3.59 13.56
CA ASP A 147 -11.30 2.27 14.20
C ASP A 147 -11.35 1.16 13.15
N HIS A 148 -10.18 0.68 12.74
CA HIS A 148 -10.03 -0.32 11.69
C HIS A 148 -8.86 -1.27 11.99
N PRO A 149 -8.97 -2.59 11.77
CA PRO A 149 -7.90 -3.53 12.10
C PRO A 149 -6.54 -3.19 11.46
N LEU A 150 -6.51 -2.81 10.19
CA LEU A 150 -5.28 -2.34 9.51
C LEU A 150 -4.64 -1.12 10.20
N VAL A 151 -5.43 -0.18 10.74
CA VAL A 151 -4.91 0.99 11.48
C VAL A 151 -4.29 0.54 12.79
N HIS A 152 -4.97 -0.35 13.52
CA HIS A 152 -4.44 -0.95 14.76
C HIS A 152 -3.15 -1.72 14.50
N GLU A 153 -3.08 -2.49 13.42
CA GLU A 153 -1.87 -3.23 13.02
C GLU A 153 -0.74 -2.27 12.66
N GLN A 154 -0.99 -1.18 11.90
CA GLN A 154 0.05 -0.19 11.59
C GLN A 154 0.61 0.49 12.85
N LEU A 155 -0.24 0.81 13.84
CA LEU A 155 0.16 1.50 15.07
C LEU A 155 0.89 0.60 16.06
N HIS A 156 0.42 -0.63 16.24
CA HIS A 156 0.89 -1.52 17.30
C HIS A 156 1.79 -2.66 16.81
N GLY A 157 1.90 -2.82 15.50
CA GLY A 157 2.59 -3.92 14.87
C GLY A 157 1.80 -5.23 14.92
N ILE A 158 2.36 -6.24 14.26
CA ILE A 158 1.80 -7.59 14.14
C ILE A 158 2.86 -8.64 14.50
N THR A 159 2.41 -9.87 14.71
CA THR A 159 3.32 -11.00 14.89
C THR A 159 3.69 -11.62 13.55
N LEU A 160 4.78 -12.39 13.50
CA LEU A 160 5.13 -13.19 12.33
C LEU A 160 4.03 -14.21 11.99
N HIS A 161 3.31 -14.69 13.00
CA HIS A 161 2.12 -15.52 12.81
C HIS A 161 1.02 -14.80 12.01
N ARG A 162 0.75 -13.53 12.33
CA ARG A 162 -0.20 -12.71 11.58
C ARG A 162 0.25 -12.47 10.13
N VAL A 163 1.55 -12.29 9.89
CA VAL A 163 2.10 -12.24 8.52
C VAL A 163 1.84 -13.53 7.76
N ALA A 164 1.94 -14.68 8.42
CA ALA A 164 1.62 -15.97 7.80
C ALA A 164 0.13 -16.12 7.47
N GLU A 165 -0.77 -15.60 8.31
CA GLU A 165 -2.20 -15.54 8.00
C GLU A 165 -2.47 -14.68 6.76
N ILE A 166 -1.84 -13.51 6.67
CA ILE A 166 -1.95 -12.61 5.50
C ILE A 166 -1.42 -13.31 4.25
N ASN A 167 -0.25 -13.95 4.32
CA ASN A 167 0.31 -14.70 3.20
C ASN A 167 -0.67 -15.77 2.70
N ARG A 168 -1.30 -16.51 3.62
CA ARG A 168 -2.30 -17.52 3.27
C ARG A 168 -3.54 -16.91 2.63
N ALA A 169 -4.05 -15.79 3.15
CA ALA A 169 -5.21 -15.11 2.58
C ALA A 169 -4.94 -14.59 1.16
N VAL A 170 -3.76 -13.99 0.93
CA VAL A 170 -3.42 -13.38 -0.36
C VAL A 170 -3.00 -14.42 -1.41
N GLN A 171 -2.18 -15.41 -1.03
CA GLN A 171 -1.64 -16.39 -1.97
C GLN A 171 -2.54 -17.62 -2.13
N GLY A 172 -3.29 -18.00 -1.08
CA GLY A 172 -4.22 -19.13 -1.10
C GLY A 172 -5.43 -18.92 -2.01
N ASP A 173 -5.83 -17.67 -2.22
CA ASP A 173 -6.91 -17.30 -3.15
C ASP A 173 -6.49 -17.31 -4.64
N GLN A 174 -5.20 -17.46 -4.96
CA GLN A 174 -4.72 -17.59 -6.35
C GLN A 174 -4.73 -19.05 -6.87
N ALA A 175 -5.27 -20.00 -6.09
CA ALA A 175 -5.35 -21.42 -6.45
C ALA A 175 -6.76 -21.88 -6.91
N GLY A 176 -7.64 -20.95 -7.26
CA GLY A 176 -9.01 -21.20 -7.77
C GLY A 176 -9.17 -20.93 -9.25
#